data_AF-A0A8T7BN96-F1
#
_entry.id   AF-A0A8T7BN96-F1
#
_cell.length_a   1.000
_cell.length_b   1.000
_cell.length_c   1.000
_cell.angle_alpha   90.00
_cell.angle_beta   90.00
_cell.angle_gamma   90.00
#
_symmetry.space_group_name_H-M   'P 1'
#
loop_
_entity.id
_entity.type
_entity.pdbx_description
1 polymer ?
#
loop_
_entity_poly.entity_id
_entity_poly.type
_entity_poly.pdbx_seq_one_letter_code
_entity_poly.pdbx_strand_id
1 'polypeptide(L)'
;MTAYFIRRFLLIIPTFLGITILVFTVTRMVPGGPIERMLTEAQLASGDQVSFQNNNQGIAGSTLSESQLNQLKEYYGFDKPILESYGIWLKNILLLDLGYSTRYGEPVWESIKQRLPISIYYGVMTMLLTYMVC
;
A
#
# COMPACT_ATOMS: atom_id res chain seq x y z
N MET A 1 -30.69 -25.97 5.39
CA MET A 1 -29.98 -25.13 4.41
C MET A 1 -29.43 -23.84 5.03
N THR A 2 -30.21 -23.06 5.78
CA THR A 2 -29.77 -21.80 6.43
C THR A 2 -28.58 -21.97 7.39
N ALA A 3 -28.54 -23.04 8.19
CA ALA A 3 -27.42 -23.34 9.10
C ALA A 3 -26.07 -23.53 8.38
N TYR A 4 -26.07 -24.07 7.15
CA TYR A 4 -24.86 -24.21 6.33
C TYR A 4 -24.38 -22.86 5.81
N PHE A 5 -25.30 -22.01 5.33
CA PHE A 5 -24.99 -20.65 4.89
C PHE A 5 -24.41 -19.81 6.02
N ILE A 6 -25.00 -19.85 7.22
CA ILE A 6 -24.51 -19.12 8.40
C ILE A 6 -23.13 -19.62 8.81
N ARG A 7 -22.90 -20.95 8.84
CA ARG A 7 -21.60 -21.52 9.19
C ARG A 7 -20.52 -21.12 8.19
N ARG A 8 -20.85 -21.10 6.90
CA ARG A 8 -19.93 -20.68 5.83
C ARG A 8 -19.66 -19.18 5.88
N PHE A 9 -20.67 -18.36 6.14
CA PHE A 9 -20.53 -16.92 6.31
C PHE A 9 -19.69 -16.56 7.54
N LEU A 10 -19.90 -17.27 8.65
CA LEU A 10 -19.12 -17.10 9.88
C LEU A 10 -17.67 -17.55 9.68
N LEU A 11 -17.40 -18.55 8.83
CA LEU A 11 -16.04 -18.96 8.45
C LEU A 11 -15.33 -17.98 7.52
N ILE A 12 -16.06 -17.16 6.74
CA ILE A 12 -15.45 -16.15 5.87
C ILE A 12 -14.72 -15.09 6.72
N ILE A 13 -15.31 -14.63 7.81
CA ILE A 13 -14.74 -13.58 8.68
C ILE A 13 -13.32 -13.93 9.18
N PRO A 14 -13.06 -15.10 9.82
CA PRO A 14 -11.72 -15.46 10.29
C PRO A 14 -10.74 -15.70 9.13
N THR A 15 -11.17 -16.27 8.01
CA THR A 15 -10.28 -16.44 6.84
C THR A 15 -9.88 -15.10 6.24
N PHE A 16 -10.83 -14.17 6.12
CA PHE A 16 -10.58 -12.81 5.64
C PHE A 16 -9.60 -12.09 6.56
N LEU A 17 -9.85 -12.12 7.87
CA LEU A 17 -9.01 -11.47 8.86
C LEU A 17 -7.59 -12.07 8.91
N GLY A 18 -7.47 -13.40 8.73
CA GLY A 18 -6.18 -14.06 8.60
C GLY A 18 -5.39 -13.61 7.37
N ILE A 19 -6.05 -13.53 6.21
CA ILE A 19 -5.41 -13.08 4.97
C ILE A 19 -5.02 -11.60 5.06
N THR A 20 -5.86 -10.72 5.60
CA THR A 20 -5.55 -9.29 5.74
C THR A 20 -4.40 -9.05 6.70
N ILE A 21 -4.32 -9.77 7.82
CA ILE A 21 -3.16 -9.73 8.74
C ILE A 21 -1.88 -10.18 8.03
N LEU A 22 -1.95 -11.26 7.25
CA LEU A 22 -0.81 -11.76 6.50
C LEU A 22 -0.31 -10.70 5.51
N VAL A 23 -1.20 -10.13 4.70
CA VAL A 23 -0.87 -9.07 3.75
C VAL A 23 -0.27 -7.85 4.47
N PHE A 24 -0.89 -7.41 5.57
CA PHE A 24 -0.41 -6.26 6.36
C PHE A 24 0.98 -6.51 6.96
N THR A 25 1.24 -7.72 7.42
CA THR A 25 2.55 -8.09 7.95
C THR A 25 3.60 -8.11 6.84
N VAL A 26 3.26 -8.67 5.67
CA VAL A 26 4.15 -8.68 4.51
C VAL A 26 4.47 -7.25 4.05
N THR A 27 3.49 -6.35 3.95
CA THR A 27 3.74 -4.96 3.52
C THR A 27 4.59 -4.18 4.52
N ARG A 28 4.51 -4.47 5.82
CA ARG A 28 5.31 -3.81 6.87
C ARG A 28 6.70 -4.42 7.05
N MET A 29 6.91 -5.67 6.60
CA MET A 29 8.23 -6.31 6.56
C MET A 29 9.06 -5.95 5.33
N VAL A 30 8.48 -5.37 4.29
CA VAL A 30 9.24 -4.88 3.13
C VAL A 30 10.05 -3.64 3.56
N PRO A 31 11.40 -3.72 3.61
CA PRO A 31 12.24 -2.56 3.90
C PRO A 31 12.20 -1.58 2.71
N GLY A 32 12.17 -0.26 2.97
CA GLY A 32 11.97 0.76 1.93
C GLY A 32 10.55 1.33 1.91
N GLY A 33 10.06 1.76 3.08
CA GLY A 33 8.71 2.33 3.22
C GLY A 33 8.49 3.52 2.27
N PRO A 34 7.22 3.86 1.93
CA PRO A 34 6.92 4.97 1.03
C PRO A 34 7.56 6.29 1.47
N ILE A 35 7.70 6.50 2.78
CA ILE A 35 8.34 7.68 3.38
C ILE A 35 9.84 7.72 3.07
N GLU A 36 10.55 6.59 3.18
CA GLU A 36 11.98 6.52 2.89
C GLU A 36 12.24 6.81 1.41
N ARG A 37 11.39 6.31 0.53
CA ARG A 37 11.46 6.60 -0.91
C ARG A 37 11.19 8.06 -1.23
N MET A 38 10.15 8.65 -0.65
CA MET A 38 9.84 10.07 -0.81
C MET A 38 10.93 10.97 -0.23
N LEU A 39 11.55 10.58 0.89
CA LEU A 39 12.68 11.29 1.47
C LEU A 39 13.87 11.23 0.51
N THR A 40 14.21 10.04 -0.02
CA THR A 40 15.32 9.90 -0.98
C THR A 40 15.07 10.64 -2.29
N GLU A 41 13.83 10.66 -2.80
CA GLU A 41 13.46 11.40 -4.01
C GLU A 41 13.51 12.92 -3.78
N ALA A 42 13.02 13.39 -2.62
CA ALA A 42 13.14 14.80 -2.23
C ALA A 42 14.61 15.21 -2.05
N GLN A 43 15.44 14.34 -1.47
CA GLN A 43 16.89 14.56 -1.34
C GLN A 43 17.60 14.60 -2.68
N LEU A 44 17.15 13.80 -3.66
CA LEU A 44 17.68 13.80 -5.03
C LEU A 44 17.21 15.02 -5.84
N ALA A 45 16.00 15.54 -5.57
CA ALA A 45 15.45 16.73 -6.21
C ALA A 45 16.05 18.03 -5.68
N SER A 46 16.42 18.07 -4.39
CA SER A 46 17.29 19.13 -3.85
C SER A 46 18.73 18.83 -4.28
N GLY A 47 19.16 19.38 -5.42
CA GLY A 47 20.47 19.14 -6.04
C GLY A 47 21.71 19.60 -5.25
N ASP A 48 21.79 19.27 -3.96
CA ASP A 48 22.97 19.48 -3.14
C ASP A 48 23.84 18.22 -3.18
N GLN A 49 25.07 18.41 -3.64
CA GLN A 49 25.98 17.32 -3.98
C GLN A 49 26.25 16.46 -2.75
N VAL A 50 25.89 15.18 -2.83
CA VAL A 50 26.43 14.13 -1.96
C VAL A 50 27.93 14.04 -2.22
N SER A 51 28.67 14.92 -1.55
CA SER A 51 30.12 14.85 -1.45
C SER A 51 30.43 13.61 -0.63
N PHE A 52 30.89 12.56 -1.32
CA PHE A 52 31.54 11.41 -0.72
C PHE A 52 32.81 11.88 -0.01
N GLN A 53 32.69 12.37 1.23
CA GLN A 53 33.82 12.67 2.08
C GLN A 53 33.68 12.00 3.45
N ASN A 54 34.31 10.83 3.49
CA ASN A 54 34.90 10.10 4.60
C ASN A 54 35.15 10.91 5.89
N ASN A 55 34.33 10.68 6.94
CA ASN A 55 34.72 10.27 8.31
C ASN A 55 33.58 10.56 9.31
N ASN A 56 33.18 9.53 10.06
CA ASN A 56 32.51 9.59 11.37
C ASN A 56 31.45 10.69 11.61
N GLN A 57 30.25 10.54 11.03
CA GLN A 57 29.01 10.94 11.70
C GLN A 57 27.82 10.24 11.02
N GLY A 58 27.02 9.53 11.82
CA GLY A 58 25.82 8.84 11.36
C GLY A 58 24.92 9.81 10.60
N ILE A 59 24.60 9.42 9.37
CA ILE A 59 23.91 10.18 8.34
C ILE A 59 22.48 10.53 8.82
N ALA A 60 22.34 11.71 9.41
CA ALA A 60 21.07 12.33 9.76
C ALA A 60 21.28 13.85 9.84
N GLY A 61 21.34 14.52 8.69
CA GLY A 61 21.57 15.97 8.66
C GLY A 61 21.08 16.63 7.38
N SER A 62 20.00 17.41 7.53
CA SER A 62 19.60 18.57 6.71
C SER A 62 19.35 18.29 5.22
N THR A 63 18.11 18.19 4.73
CA THR A 63 17.24 19.37 4.47
C THR A 63 15.73 19.15 4.64
N LEU A 64 15.24 18.08 5.29
CA LEU A 64 13.85 18.07 5.76
C LEU A 64 13.81 18.28 7.27
N SER A 65 13.18 19.38 7.66
CA SER A 65 13.00 19.77 9.06
C SER A 65 12.45 18.59 9.86
N GLU A 66 13.01 18.36 11.05
CA GLU A 66 12.57 17.29 11.96
C GLU A 66 11.05 17.37 12.26
N SER A 67 10.45 18.55 12.13
CA SER A 67 9.01 18.78 12.22
C SER A 67 8.20 18.23 11.03
N GLN A 68 8.70 18.32 9.79
CA GLN A 68 8.06 17.71 8.62
C GLN A 68 8.18 16.19 8.64
N LEU A 69 9.31 15.66 9.11
CA LEU A 69 9.50 14.21 9.27
C LEU A 69 8.55 13.65 10.33
N ASN A 70 8.34 14.37 11.45
CA ASN A 70 7.34 14.00 12.44
C ASN A 70 5.90 14.12 11.94
N GLN A 71 5.55 15.18 11.19
CA GLN A 71 4.23 15.30 10.57
C GLN A 71 3.96 14.20 9.54
N LEU A 72 4.99 13.78 8.81
CA LEU A 72 4.88 12.68 7.83
C LEU A 72 4.76 11.33 8.55
N LYS A 73 5.52 11.09 9.63
CA LYS A 73 5.35 9.91 10.50
C LYS A 73 3.97 9.85 11.15
N GLU A 74 3.44 10.99 11.59
CA GLU A 74 2.12 11.14 12.19
C GLU A 74 1.00 10.90 11.15
N TYR A 75 1.14 11.47 9.95
CA TYR A 75 0.21 11.28 8.83
C TYR A 75 0.16 9.83 8.33
N TYR A 76 1.30 9.15 8.26
CA TYR A 76 1.38 7.74 7.86
C TYR A 76 1.15 6.75 9.02
N GLY A 77 0.96 7.23 10.26
CA GLY A 77 0.56 6.42 11.40
C GLY A 77 1.56 5.33 11.83
N PHE A 78 2.84 5.52 11.50
CA PHE A 78 3.91 4.57 11.84
C PHE A 78 4.31 4.60 13.32
N ASP A 79 3.95 5.66 14.06
CA ASP A 79 4.18 5.78 15.51
C ASP A 79 3.20 4.97 16.39
N LYS A 80 2.17 4.36 15.79
CA LYS A 80 1.16 3.60 16.53
C LYS A 80 1.48 2.10 16.55
N PRO A 81 1.18 1.39 17.66
CA PRO A 81 1.42 -0.04 17.78
C PRO A 81 0.76 -0.81 16.62
N ILE A 82 1.39 -1.92 16.20
CA ILE A 82 1.07 -2.67 14.96
C ILE A 82 -0.44 -2.99 14.84
N LEU A 83 -1.12 -3.26 15.97
CA LEU A 83 -2.55 -3.54 16.01
C LEU A 83 -3.42 -2.32 15.72
N GLU A 84 -3.06 -1.13 16.18
CA GLU A 84 -3.82 0.11 15.94
C GLU A 84 -3.72 0.55 14.47
N SER A 85 -2.52 0.50 13.89
CA SER A 85 -2.33 0.78 12.46
C SER A 85 -3.14 -0.19 11.60
N TYR A 86 -3.19 -1.48 11.97
CA TYR A 86 -4.02 -2.47 11.28
C TYR A 86 -5.51 -2.13 11.37
N GLY A 87 -5.99 -1.75 12.56
CA GLY A 87 -7.40 -1.36 12.75
C GLY A 87 -7.80 -0.15 11.92
N ILE A 88 -6.96 0.88 11.86
CA ILE A 88 -7.18 2.08 11.04
C ILE A 88 -7.15 1.73 9.55
N TRP A 89 -6.15 0.96 9.11
CA TRP A 89 -6.02 0.52 7.72
C TRP A 89 -7.21 -0.35 7.27
N LEU A 90 -7.63 -1.31 8.10
CA LEU A 90 -8.77 -2.19 7.83
C LEU A 90 -10.08 -1.38 7.74
N LYS A 91 -10.26 -0.38 8.61
CA LYS A 91 -11.42 0.52 8.57
C LYS A 91 -11.45 1.33 7.27
N ASN A 92 -10.30 1.85 6.82
CA ASN A 92 -10.22 2.59 5.55
C ASN A 92 -10.53 1.68 4.35
N ILE A 93 -10.02 0.45 4.34
CA ILE A 93 -10.38 -0.54 3.32
C ILE A 93 -11.88 -0.86 3.31
N LEU A 94 -12.49 -1.00 4.50
CA LEU A 94 -13.93 -1.21 4.63
C LEU A 94 -14.75 -0.01 4.16
N LEU A 95 -14.20 1.21 4.27
CA LEU A 95 -14.77 2.44 3.73
C LEU A 95 -14.54 2.59 2.21
N LEU A 96 -14.03 1.55 1.54
CA LEU A 96 -13.61 1.56 0.13
C LEU A 96 -12.49 2.57 -0.19
N ASP A 97 -11.80 3.07 0.84
CA ASP A 97 -10.63 3.91 0.67
C ASP A 97 -9.37 3.03 0.57
N LEU A 98 -8.96 2.80 -0.68
CA LEU A 98 -7.77 2.03 -1.02
C LEU A 98 -6.47 2.81 -0.80
N GLY A 99 -6.57 4.10 -0.46
CA GLY A 99 -5.44 4.99 -0.27
C GLY A 99 -4.68 5.33 -1.55
N TYR A 100 -3.45 5.78 -1.37
CA TYR A 100 -2.56 6.23 -2.44
C TYR A 100 -1.52 5.17 -2.79
N SER A 101 -1.19 5.09 -4.08
CA SER A 101 -0.13 4.24 -4.61
C SER A 101 1.22 4.64 -4.01
N THR A 102 1.88 3.70 -3.35
CA THR A 102 3.22 3.90 -2.75
C THR A 102 4.32 4.13 -3.79
N ARG A 103 4.02 3.97 -5.08
CA ARG A 103 4.96 4.13 -6.20
C ARG A 103 4.71 5.40 -7.01
N TYR A 104 3.45 5.79 -7.16
CA TYR A 104 3.06 6.86 -8.10
C TYR A 104 2.30 8.01 -7.42
N GLY A 105 1.99 7.91 -6.11
CA GLY A 105 1.29 8.96 -5.36
C GLY A 105 -0.17 9.19 -5.79
N GLU A 106 -0.69 8.43 -6.74
CA GLU A 106 -2.07 8.52 -7.23
C GLU A 106 -3.03 7.63 -6.43
N PRO A 107 -4.33 7.97 -6.33
CA PRO A 107 -5.31 7.11 -5.68
C PRO A 107 -5.41 5.76 -6.38
N VAL A 108 -5.29 4.66 -5.62
CA VAL A 108 -5.27 3.28 -6.15
C VAL A 108 -6.53 2.97 -6.97
N TRP A 109 -7.66 3.57 -6.60
CA TRP A 109 -8.92 3.43 -7.32
C TRP A 109 -8.83 3.85 -8.80
N GLU A 110 -8.10 4.93 -9.09
CA GLU A 110 -7.91 5.39 -10.47
C GLU A 110 -6.98 4.44 -11.23
N SER A 111 -5.91 3.94 -10.58
CA SER A 111 -5.05 2.91 -11.17
C SER A 111 -5.82 1.63 -11.50
N ILE A 112 -6.80 1.23 -10.68
CA ILE A 112 -7.67 0.07 -10.94
C ILE A 112 -8.59 0.34 -12.12
N LYS A 113 -9.28 1.48 -12.14
CA LYS A 113 -10.17 1.87 -13.26
C LYS A 113 -9.44 1.90 -14.59
N GLN A 114 -8.21 2.38 -14.61
CA GLN A 114 -7.42 2.45 -15.84
C GLN A 114 -7.09 1.06 -16.41
N ARG A 115 -6.97 0.03 -15.55
CA ARG A 115 -6.62 -1.34 -15.94
C ARG A 115 -7.84 -2.23 -16.20
N LEU A 116 -8.98 -1.90 -15.59
CA LEU A 116 -10.25 -2.59 -15.80
C LEU A 116 -10.62 -2.82 -17.28
N PRO A 117 -10.60 -1.81 -18.17
CA PRO A 117 -11.00 -2.00 -19.56
C PRO A 117 -10.09 -2.97 -20.31
N ILE A 118 -8.79 -3.00 -20.00
CA ILE A 118 -7.86 -3.94 -20.63
C ILE A 118 -8.22 -5.38 -20.26
N SER A 119 -8.51 -5.64 -18.98
CA SER A 119 -8.85 -6.99 -18.51
C SER A 119 -10.20 -7.45 -19.06
N ILE A 120 -11.18 -6.55 -19.12
CA ILE A 120 -12.49 -6.84 -19.71
C ILE A 120 -12.35 -7.13 -21.20
N TYR A 121 -11.58 -6.31 -21.93
CA TYR A 121 -11.35 -6.51 -23.35
C TYR A 121 -10.76 -7.90 -23.63
N TYR A 122 -9.68 -8.27 -22.94
CA TYR A 122 -9.11 -9.61 -23.12
C TYR A 122 -10.07 -10.72 -22.72
N GLY A 123 -10.77 -10.58 -21.58
CA GLY A 123 -11.72 -11.58 -21.11
C GLY A 123 -12.90 -11.81 -22.05
N VAL A 124 -13.44 -10.73 -22.63
CA VAL A 124 -14.52 -10.81 -23.62
C VAL A 124 -14.00 -11.42 -24.93
N MET A 125 -12.82 -11.01 -25.39
CA MET A 125 -12.23 -11.56 -26.61
C MET A 125 -11.93 -13.05 -26.47
N THR A 126 -11.36 -13.51 -25.35
CA THR A 126 -11.18 -14.95 -25.11
C THR A 126 -12.50 -15.68 -25.01
N MET A 127 -13.49 -15.14 -24.29
CA MET A 127 -14.81 -15.75 -24.19
C MET A 127 -15.46 -15.93 -25.57
N LEU A 128 -15.41 -14.91 -26.43
CA LEU A 128 -15.95 -14.96 -27.80
C LEU A 128 -15.20 -15.97 -28.67
N LEU A 129 -13.85 -15.96 -28.65
CA LEU A 129 -13.06 -16.90 -29.42
C LEU A 129 -13.28 -18.35 -29.00
N THR A 130 -13.37 -18.61 -27.69
CA THR A 130 -13.66 -19.96 -27.17
C THR A 130 -15.03 -20.44 -27.65
N TYR A 131 -16.06 -19.61 -27.60
CA TYR A 131 -17.42 -19.98 -28.00
C TYR A 131 -17.63 -20.05 -29.52
N MET A 132 -16.74 -19.43 -30.30
CA MET A 132 -16.77 -19.48 -31.76
C MET A 132 -16.03 -20.71 -32.31
N VAL A 133 -14.99 -21.17 -31.61
CA VAL A 133 -14.17 -22.33 -32.01
C VAL A 133 -14.75 -23.66 -31.50
N CYS A 134 -15.28 -23.69 -30.28
CA CYS A 134 -15.94 -24.85 -29.69
C CYS A 134 -17.44 -24.82 -29.98
#